data_AF-A0A4Q1ES17-F1
#
_entry.id   AF-A0A4Q1ES17-F1
#
_cell.length_a   1.000
_cell.length_b   1.000
_cell.length_c   1.000
_cell.angle_alpha   90.00
_cell.angle_beta   90.00
_cell.angle_gamma   90.00
#
_symmetry.space_group_name_H-M   'P 1'
#
loop_
_entity.id
_entity.type
_entity.pdbx_description
1 polymer ?
#
loop_
_entity_poly.entity_id
_entity_poly.type
_entity_poly.pdbx_seq_one_letter_code
_entity_poly.pdbx_strand_id
1 'polypeptide(L)'
;MLPFAQANGSGSFYAIWNNGTDQPLYTMPVVVFGDEGGVHIVADNMVQLLHLLTFDTEISVDFDEAYFYKDEEDYEESENLNEYLKWMKGDYGLKQIEEPDLLIKNAQDQYKESFDEWFGQYFTDN
;
A
#
# COMPACT_ATOMS: atom_id res chain seq x y z
N MET A 1 7.21 -3.79 -12.83
CA MET A 1 6.80 -4.12 -11.45
C MET A 1 7.93 -4.80 -10.72
N LEU A 2 8.07 -4.53 -9.43
CA LEU A 2 9.04 -5.16 -8.54
C LEU A 2 8.33 -5.61 -7.25
N PRO A 3 7.86 -6.87 -7.15
CA PRO A 3 7.30 -7.42 -5.91
C PRO A 3 8.36 -7.46 -4.80
N PHE A 4 7.99 -7.15 -3.56
CA PHE A 4 8.97 -7.08 -2.47
C PHE A 4 8.49 -7.55 -1.09
N ALA A 5 7.18 -7.64 -0.84
CA ALA A 5 6.66 -8.08 0.45
C ALA A 5 5.28 -8.72 0.30
N GLN A 6 4.98 -9.70 1.15
CA GLN A 6 3.61 -10.15 1.37
C GLN A 6 2.83 -9.06 2.11
N ALA A 7 1.58 -8.83 1.72
CA ALA A 7 0.74 -7.75 2.22
C ALA A 7 -0.22 -8.20 3.33
N ASN A 8 -0.69 -9.44 3.27
CA ASN A 8 -1.57 -10.04 4.27
C ASN A 8 -1.45 -11.58 4.29
N GLY A 9 -2.11 -12.20 5.26
CA GLY A 9 -2.10 -13.65 5.47
C GLY A 9 -2.78 -14.49 4.38
N SER A 10 -3.60 -13.90 3.50
CA SER A 10 -4.30 -14.64 2.43
C SER A 10 -3.41 -14.91 1.21
N GLY A 11 -2.38 -14.08 1.01
CA GLY A 11 -1.42 -14.23 -0.09
C GLY A 11 -1.33 -12.99 -0.99
N SER A 12 -2.00 -11.90 -0.63
CA SER A 12 -1.79 -10.61 -1.29
C SER A 12 -0.35 -10.13 -1.13
N PHE A 13 0.15 -9.31 -2.06
CA PHE A 13 1.52 -8.81 -2.01
C PHE A 13 1.67 -7.37 -2.49
N TYR A 14 2.68 -6.68 -1.95
CA TYR A 14 3.09 -5.36 -2.39
C TYR A 14 4.14 -5.45 -3.50
N ALA A 15 4.03 -4.53 -4.46
CA ALA A 15 5.00 -4.33 -5.52
C ALA A 15 5.21 -2.84 -5.79
N ILE A 16 6.43 -2.49 -6.20
CA ILE A 16 6.74 -1.14 -6.67
C ILE A 16 6.39 -1.05 -8.16
N TRP A 17 5.62 -0.03 -8.52
CA TRP A 17 5.34 0.30 -9.91
C TRP A 17 6.44 1.16 -10.51
N ASN A 18 7.39 0.49 -11.16
CA ASN A 18 8.32 1.14 -12.07
C ASN A 18 7.57 1.50 -13.37
N ASN A 19 7.12 2.75 -13.45
CA ASN A 19 6.41 3.32 -14.59
C ASN A 19 7.32 3.69 -15.78
N GLY A 20 8.59 3.24 -15.78
CA GLY A 20 9.53 3.50 -16.86
C GLY A 20 10.09 4.93 -16.89
N THR A 21 9.75 5.75 -15.89
CA THR A 21 10.47 7.00 -15.64
C THR A 21 11.71 6.64 -14.81
N ASP A 22 12.91 7.10 -15.20
CA ASP A 22 14.21 6.83 -14.52
C ASP A 22 14.29 7.48 -13.10
N GLN A 23 13.19 7.47 -12.37
CA GLN A 23 13.09 7.97 -11.01
C GLN A 23 13.76 7.02 -10.02
N PRO A 24 14.23 7.52 -8.88
CA PRO A 24 14.69 6.66 -7.80
C PRO A 24 13.58 5.73 -7.30
N LEU A 25 13.93 4.48 -6.95
CA LEU A 25 12.97 3.49 -6.48
C LEU A 25 12.13 3.96 -5.28
N TYR A 26 12.72 4.75 -4.39
CA TYR A 26 12.04 5.25 -3.18
C TYR A 26 10.97 6.31 -3.46
N THR A 27 10.88 6.85 -4.69
CA THR A 27 9.83 7.81 -5.09
C THR A 27 8.74 7.17 -5.93
N MET A 28 8.84 5.86 -6.23
CA MET A 28 7.90 5.17 -7.09
C MET A 28 6.67 4.69 -6.31
N PRO A 29 5.46 4.70 -6.93
CA PRO A 29 4.24 4.24 -6.28
C PRO A 29 4.28 2.77 -5.87
N VAL A 30 3.56 2.45 -4.81
CA VAL A 30 3.35 1.08 -4.32
C VAL A 30 1.96 0.63 -4.72
N VAL A 31 1.90 -0.57 -5.27
CA VAL A 31 0.69 -1.27 -5.67
C VAL A 31 0.53 -2.50 -4.78
N VAL A 32 -0.69 -2.78 -4.35
CA VAL A 32 -1.06 -4.05 -3.73
C VAL A 32 -1.81 -4.91 -4.75
N PHE A 33 -1.45 -6.19 -4.80
CA PHE A 33 -2.15 -7.21 -5.57
C PHE A 33 -2.88 -8.13 -4.60
N GLY A 34 -4.20 -8.16 -4.71
CA GLY A 34 -5.08 -9.07 -4.00
C GLY A 34 -5.00 -10.48 -4.58
N ASP A 35 -5.04 -11.48 -3.71
CA ASP A 35 -5.14 -12.90 -4.11
C ASP A 35 -6.51 -13.26 -4.71
N GLU A 36 -7.51 -12.40 -4.54
CA GLU A 36 -8.82 -12.46 -5.20
C GLU A 36 -8.93 -11.61 -6.48
N GLY A 37 -7.82 -10.97 -6.90
CA GLY A 37 -7.70 -10.28 -8.20
C GLY A 37 -7.80 -8.76 -8.18
N GLY A 38 -8.11 -8.14 -7.04
CA GLY A 38 -8.03 -6.68 -6.87
C GLY A 38 -6.61 -6.15 -7.04
N VAL A 39 -6.44 -4.99 -7.69
CA VAL A 39 -5.13 -4.35 -7.89
C VAL A 39 -5.26 -2.86 -7.65
N HIS A 40 -4.60 -2.35 -6.61
CA HIS A 40 -4.80 -0.99 -6.12
C HIS A 40 -3.47 -0.30 -5.85
N ILE A 41 -3.38 0.97 -6.22
CA ILE A 41 -2.26 1.82 -5.83
C ILE A 41 -2.57 2.33 -4.43
N VAL A 42 -1.68 2.05 -3.48
CA VAL A 42 -1.95 2.30 -2.05
C VAL A 42 -1.09 3.41 -1.47
N ALA A 43 0.04 3.75 -2.12
CA ALA A 43 0.93 4.78 -1.64
C ALA A 43 1.74 5.39 -2.79
N ASP A 44 2.04 6.69 -2.69
CA ASP A 44 2.86 7.40 -3.69
C ASP A 44 4.32 6.94 -3.67
N ASN A 45 4.77 6.39 -2.53
CA ASN A 45 6.15 5.98 -2.30
C ASN A 45 6.28 5.07 -1.06
N MET A 46 7.49 4.55 -0.86
CA MET A 46 7.79 3.65 0.26
C MET A 46 7.55 4.28 1.64
N VAL A 47 7.80 5.59 1.81
CA VAL A 47 7.58 6.25 3.11
C VAL A 47 6.09 6.33 3.44
N GLN A 48 5.24 6.58 2.45
CA GLN A 48 3.80 6.52 2.63
C GLN A 48 3.29 5.10 2.93
N LEU A 49 3.88 4.06 2.33
CA LEU A 49 3.57 2.68 2.71
C LEU A 49 3.94 2.42 4.17
N LEU A 50 5.14 2.84 4.61
CA LEU A 50 5.54 2.71 6.02
C LEU A 50 4.57 3.48 6.95
N HIS A 51 4.07 4.63 6.51
CA HIS A 51 3.05 5.36 7.26
C HIS A 51 1.73 4.58 7.36
N LEU A 52 1.26 3.95 6.28
CA LEU A 52 0.07 3.07 6.33
C LEU A 52 0.24 1.94 7.35
N LEU A 53 1.41 1.30 7.39
CA LEU A 53 1.69 0.21 8.33
C LEU A 53 1.62 0.64 9.80
N THR A 54 1.71 1.94 10.11
CA THR A 54 1.47 2.43 11.48
C THR A 54 0.03 2.21 11.94
N PHE A 55 -0.91 1.97 11.02
CA PHE A 55 -2.28 1.64 11.37
C PHE A 55 -2.36 0.35 12.19
N ASP A 56 -1.38 -0.55 12.08
CA ASP A 56 -1.24 -1.76 12.91
C ASP A 56 -2.25 -2.88 12.61
N THR A 57 -2.67 -3.01 11.36
CA THR A 57 -3.33 -4.21 10.85
C THR A 57 -2.84 -4.51 9.43
N GLU A 58 -3.09 -5.72 8.94
CA GLU A 58 -2.83 -6.05 7.53
C GLU A 58 -3.84 -5.33 6.62
N ILE A 59 -3.43 -5.07 5.38
CA ILE A 59 -4.32 -4.49 4.38
C ILE A 59 -5.34 -5.52 3.89
N SER A 60 -6.60 -5.10 3.78
CA SER A 60 -7.65 -5.84 3.09
C SER A 60 -7.70 -5.41 1.64
N VAL A 61 -7.86 -6.38 0.73
CA VAL A 61 -7.84 -6.15 -0.71
C VAL A 61 -9.01 -6.88 -1.33
N ASP A 62 -10.05 -6.13 -1.65
CA ASP A 62 -11.21 -6.60 -2.38
C ASP A 62 -11.03 -6.28 -3.87
N PHE A 63 -12.01 -6.64 -4.71
CA PHE A 63 -11.92 -6.38 -6.15
C PHE A 63 -11.92 -4.88 -6.50
N ASP A 64 -12.68 -4.09 -5.75
CA ASP A 64 -12.93 -2.67 -6.04
C ASP A 64 -12.10 -1.72 -5.16
N GLU A 65 -11.57 -2.19 -4.03
CA GLU A 65 -10.87 -1.36 -3.06
C GLU A 65 -9.80 -2.08 -2.25
N ALA A 66 -8.89 -1.30 -1.69
CA ALA A 66 -7.94 -1.74 -0.67
C ALA A 66 -8.03 -0.78 0.52
N TYR A 67 -8.12 -1.33 1.73
CA TYR A 67 -8.38 -0.56 2.95
C TYR A 67 -7.74 -1.24 4.16
N PHE A 68 -7.66 -0.49 5.25
CA PHE A 68 -7.30 -1.04 6.55
C PHE A 68 -8.49 -0.95 7.49
N TYR A 69 -8.69 -1.96 8.30
CA TYR A 69 -9.69 -1.93 9.36
C TYR A 69 -9.13 -2.57 10.63
N LYS A 70 -9.70 -2.19 11.78
CA LYS A 70 -9.49 -2.83 13.07
C LYS A 70 -10.81 -3.39 13.52
N ASP A 71 -10.86 -4.69 13.76
CA ASP A 71 -12.00 -5.29 14.42
C ASP A 71 -11.97 -4.92 15.91
N GLU A 72 -13.01 -4.28 16.44
CA GLU A 72 -13.03 -3.85 17.85
C GLU A 72 -13.02 -5.02 18.84
N GLU A 73 -13.44 -6.22 18.40
CA GLU A 73 -13.49 -7.43 19.22
C GLU A 73 -12.21 -8.27 19.12
N ASP A 74 -11.58 -8.29 17.93
CA ASP A 74 -10.44 -9.16 17.63
C ASP A 74 -9.09 -8.43 17.45
N TYR A 75 -9.05 -7.09 17.49
CA TYR A 75 -7.80 -6.35 17.37
C TYR A 75 -6.91 -6.48 18.61
N GLU A 76 -5.70 -6.99 18.39
CA GLU A 76 -4.62 -6.97 19.35
C GLU A 76 -3.48 -6.08 18.82
N GLU A 77 -3.00 -5.13 19.64
CA GLU A 77 -1.86 -4.29 19.29
C GLU A 77 -0.60 -5.14 19.08
N SER A 78 0.12 -4.90 17.98
CA SER A 78 1.38 -5.60 17.72
C SER A 78 2.40 -5.33 18.82
N GLU A 79 3.10 -6.38 19.27
CA GLU A 79 4.09 -6.29 20.36
C GLU A 79 5.12 -5.16 20.16
N ASN A 80 5.50 -4.87 18.91
CA ASN A 80 6.52 -3.88 18.55
C ASN A 80 5.96 -2.56 17.97
N LEU A 81 4.65 -2.31 18.09
CA LEU A 81 4.04 -1.09 17.51
C LEU A 81 4.70 0.16 18.07
N ASN A 82 4.95 0.21 19.38
CA ASN A 82 5.53 1.38 20.02
C ASN A 82 6.96 1.70 19.54
N GLU A 83 7.82 0.69 19.31
CA GLU A 83 9.13 0.93 18.69
C GLU A 83 9.00 1.43 17.26
N TYR A 84 8.05 0.86 16.49
CA TYR A 84 7.81 1.27 15.12
C TYR A 84 7.35 2.74 15.03
N LEU A 85 6.39 3.15 15.87
CA LEU A 85 5.90 4.52 15.94
C LEU A 85 6.99 5.50 16.38
N LYS A 86 7.86 5.09 17.31
CA LYS A 86 9.00 5.91 17.73
C LYS A 86 9.99 6.12 16.58
N TRP A 87 10.26 5.09 15.79
CA TRP A 87 11.10 5.18 14.60
C TRP A 87 10.48 6.08 13.53
N MET A 88 9.20 5.89 13.21
CA MET A 88 8.46 6.71 12.24
C MET A 88 8.45 8.19 12.62
N LYS A 89 8.24 8.49 13.91
CA LYS A 89 8.28 9.86 14.41
C LYS A 89 9.67 10.46 14.44
N GLY A 90 10.70 9.65 14.71
CA GLY A 90 12.09 10.10 14.78
C GLY A 90 12.67 10.43 13.41
N ASP A 91 12.64 9.46 12.49
CA ASP A 91 13.36 9.53 11.22
C ASP A 91 12.54 10.24 10.13
N TYR A 92 11.21 10.14 10.18
CA TYR A 92 10.31 10.71 9.17
C TYR A 92 9.41 11.82 9.69
N GLY A 93 9.35 12.04 11.01
CA GLY A 93 8.44 13.02 11.61
C GLY A 93 6.96 12.64 11.51
N LEU A 94 6.66 11.38 11.16
CA LEU A 94 5.30 10.88 10.96
C LEU A 94 4.77 10.26 12.24
N LYS A 95 3.51 10.58 12.57
CA LYS A 95 2.80 9.94 13.67
C LYS A 95 2.11 8.67 13.15
N GLN A 96 1.43 7.97 14.05
CA GLN A 96 0.48 6.95 13.65
C GLN A 96 -0.59 7.57 12.74
N ILE A 97 -0.95 6.83 11.68
CA ILE A 97 -1.98 7.23 10.75
C ILE A 97 -3.36 7.03 11.37
N GLU A 98 -4.22 8.04 11.25
CA GLU A 98 -5.61 8.00 11.72
C GLU A 98 -6.59 7.73 10.57
N GLU A 99 -6.27 8.20 9.37
CA GLU A 99 -7.12 8.09 8.17
C GLU A 99 -6.36 7.39 7.02
N PRO A 100 -6.14 6.06 7.09
CA PRO A 100 -5.43 5.33 6.04
C PRO A 100 -6.11 5.44 4.67
N ASP A 101 -7.45 5.44 4.67
CA ASP A 101 -8.26 5.52 3.44
C ASP A 101 -8.03 6.82 2.67
N LEU A 102 -7.79 7.94 3.36
CA LEU A 102 -7.52 9.22 2.70
C LEU A 102 -6.17 9.17 1.97
N LEU A 103 -5.16 8.51 2.55
CA LEU A 103 -3.85 8.33 1.92
C LEU A 103 -3.99 7.45 0.67
N ILE A 104 -4.66 6.29 0.80
CA ILE A 104 -4.91 5.37 -0.32
C ILE A 104 -5.69 6.08 -1.42
N LYS A 105 -6.75 6.81 -1.07
CA LYS A 105 -7.55 7.58 -2.02
C LYS A 105 -6.70 8.58 -2.78
N ASN A 106 -5.83 9.33 -2.11
CA ASN A 106 -4.96 10.30 -2.79
C ASN A 106 -4.02 9.60 -3.79
N ALA A 107 -3.45 8.45 -3.43
CA ALA A 107 -2.61 7.67 -4.33
C ALA A 107 -3.39 7.13 -5.54
N GLN A 108 -4.61 6.62 -5.33
CA GLN A 108 -5.50 6.20 -6.40
C GLN A 108 -5.88 7.36 -7.32
N ASP A 109 -6.35 8.48 -6.77
CA ASP A 109 -6.72 9.68 -7.53
C ASP A 109 -5.56 10.18 -8.40
N GLN A 110 -4.33 10.08 -7.89
CA GLN A 110 -3.14 10.56 -8.59
C GLN A 110 -2.67 9.63 -9.71
N TYR A 111 -2.73 8.31 -9.51
CA TYR A 111 -2.01 7.37 -10.36
C TYR A 111 -2.89 6.36 -11.10
N LYS A 112 -4.13 6.13 -10.66
CA LYS A 112 -4.96 5.01 -11.14
C LYS A 112 -5.15 5.01 -12.64
N GLU A 113 -5.48 6.14 -13.24
CA GLU A 113 -5.68 6.24 -14.71
C GLU A 113 -4.42 5.79 -15.47
N SER A 114 -3.26 6.36 -15.12
CA SER A 114 -2.00 6.02 -15.77
C SER A 114 -1.54 4.57 -15.50
N PHE A 115 -1.85 4.04 -14.33
CA PHE A 115 -1.56 2.65 -14.00
C PHE A 115 -2.46 1.69 -14.76
N ASP A 116 -3.75 1.98 -14.87
CA ASP A 116 -4.72 1.15 -15.59
C ASP A 116 -4.36 1.09 -17.08
N GLU A 117 -3.95 2.21 -17.68
CA GLU A 117 -3.42 2.24 -19.05
C GLU A 117 -2.17 1.37 -19.20
N TRP A 118 -1.20 1.51 -18.28
CA TRP A 118 0.03 0.75 -18.28
C TRP A 118 -0.18 -0.75 -18.00
N PHE A 119 -1.11 -1.10 -17.12
CA PHE A 119 -1.39 -2.46 -16.70
C PHE A 119 -2.24 -3.18 -17.75
N GLY A 120 -3.23 -2.48 -18.32
CA GLY A 120 -4.13 -2.99 -19.35
C GLY A 120 -3.42 -3.47 -20.62
N GLN A 121 -2.25 -2.92 -20.97
CA GLN A 121 -1.46 -3.36 -22.13
C GLN A 121 -1.01 -4.84 -22.04
N TYR A 122 -1.02 -5.43 -20.85
CA TYR A 122 -0.67 -6.84 -20.64
C TYR A 122 -1.89 -7.78 -20.71
N PHE A 123 -3.11 -7.24 -20.79
CA PHE A 123 -4.37 -8.00 -20.89
C PHE A 123 -5.05 -7.87 -22.26
N THR A 124 -4.51 -7.06 -23.17
CA THR A 124 -4.92 -7.09 -24.58
C THR A 124 -4.48 -8.40 -25.22
N ASP A 125 -5.46 -9.27 -25.50
CA ASP A 125 -5.31 -10.46 -26.32
C ASP A 125 -4.73 -10.12 -27.71
N ASN A 126 -3.83 -10.98 -28.20
CA ASN A 126 -3.56 -11.12 -29.64
C ASN A 126 -4.74 -11.79 -30.34
#